data_AF-A0A0G0U006-F1
#
_entry.id   AF-A0A0G0U006-F1
#
_cell.length_a   1.000
_cell.length_b   1.000
_cell.length_c   1.000
_cell.angle_alpha   90.00
_cell.angle_beta   90.00
_cell.angle_gamma   90.00
#
_symmetry.space_group_name_H-M   'P 1'
#
loop_
_entity.id
_entity.type
_entity.pdbx_description
1 polymer ?
#
loop_
_entity_poly.entity_id
_entity_poly.type
_entity_poly.pdbx_seq_one_letter_code
_entity_poly.pdbx_strand_id
1 'polypeptide(L)' 'SPRLSTAKAGIPTKLIVKTDGTYDCSSSLVVRAAKFQKLLPQTGETEIDLGIPEAGVPIEGVCGMGMYSFNVDFQN' A
#
# COMPACT_ATOMS: atom_id res chain seq x y z
N SER A 1 -13.74 0.41 8.30
CA SER A 1 -13.06 1.64 8.72
C SER A 1 -12.08 2.03 7.63
N PRO A 2 -12.24 3.17 6.92
CA PRO A 2 -11.27 3.58 5.91
C PRO A 2 -9.95 3.91 6.61
N ARG A 3 -8.87 3.21 6.23
CA ARG A 3 -7.52 3.45 6.73
C ARG A 3 -6.90 4.58 5.91
N LEU A 4 -7.18 5.81 6.31
CA LEU A 4 -6.50 6.99 5.78
C LEU A 4 -5.17 7.16 6.52
N SER A 5 -4.07 7.24 5.77
CA SER A 5 -2.75 7.55 6.31
C SER A 5 -2.23 8.81 5.65
N THR A 6 -1.50 9.65 6.38
CA THR A 6 -0.85 10.84 5.83
C THR A 6 0.66 10.68 5.87
N ALA A 7 1.33 11.06 4.78
CA ALA A 7 2.77 10.97 4.63
C ALA A 7 3.33 12.23 3.95
N LYS A 8 4.63 12.48 4.10
CA LYS A 8 5.30 13.61 3.43
C LYS A 8 5.53 13.31 1.96
N ALA A 9 5.12 14.23 1.10
CA ALA A 9 5.41 14.21 -0.32
C ALA A 9 6.88 14.58 -0.62
N GLY A 10 7.37 14.20 -1.79
CA GLY A 10 8.69 14.65 -2.29
C GLY A 10 9.88 13.95 -1.64
N ILE A 11 9.66 12.89 -0.85
CA ILE A 11 10.73 12.05 -0.29
C ILE A 11 10.58 10.60 -0.74
N PRO A 12 11.69 9.87 -0.94
CA PRO A 12 11.64 8.44 -1.26
C PRO A 12 10.88 7.69 -0.17
N THR A 13 9.72 7.14 -0.52
CA THR A 13 8.79 6.49 0.41
C THR A 13 8.74 5.00 0.11
N LYS A 14 8.88 4.19 1.16
CA LYS A 14 8.70 2.74 1.10
C LYS A 14 7.50 2.35 1.93
N LEU A 15 6.65 1.50 1.37
CA LEU A 15 5.52 0.91 2.05
C LEU A 15 5.92 -0.49 2.52
N ILE A 16 5.97 -0.69 3.83
CA ILE A 16 6.25 -1.99 4.43
C ILE A 16 4.91 -2.60 4.85
N VAL A 17 4.49 -3.64 4.15
CA VAL A 17 3.25 -4.36 4.44
C VAL A 17 3.60 -5.60 5.24
N LYS A 18 3.21 -5.60 6.52
CA LYS A 18 3.36 -6.75 7.41
C LYS A 18 2.08 -7.58 7.39
N THR A 19 2.22 -8.83 6.96
CA THR A 19 1.18 -9.86 7.01
C THR A 19 1.47 -10.78 8.19
N ASP A 20 0.49 -11.02 9.05
CA ASP A 20 0.62 -11.89 10.22
C ASP A 20 -0.52 -12.92 10.20
N GLY A 21 -0.25 -14.13 9.72
CA GLY A 21 -1.24 -15.19 9.61
C GLY A 21 -2.43 -14.85 8.69
N THR A 22 -2.17 -14.12 7.60
CA THR A 22 -3.21 -13.67 6.67
C THR A 22 -3.49 -14.77 5.64
N TYR A 23 -4.47 -15.64 5.93
CA TYR A 23 -4.86 -16.79 5.10
C TYR A 23 -5.97 -16.47 4.08
N ASP A 24 -6.52 -15.28 4.19
CA ASP A 24 -7.64 -14.79 3.40
C ASP A 24 -7.15 -14.00 2.18
N CYS A 25 -8.08 -13.80 1.25
CA CYS A 25 -8.00 -13.00 0.05
C CYS A 25 -7.27 -11.65 0.13
N SER A 26 -7.12 -11.11 1.34
CA SER A 26 -6.22 -10.04 1.76
C SER A 26 -4.76 -10.19 1.34
N SER A 27 -4.29 -11.38 0.94
CA SER A 27 -2.90 -11.58 0.48
C SER A 27 -2.60 -10.93 -0.86
N SER A 28 -3.58 -10.67 -1.73
CA SER A 28 -3.30 -9.98 -3.00
C SER A 28 -3.29 -8.48 -2.76
N LEU A 29 -2.22 -7.75 -3.11
CA LEU A 29 -2.18 -6.30 -2.99
C LEU A 29 -1.85 -5.66 -4.33
N VAL A 30 -2.66 -4.66 -4.67
CA VAL A 30 -2.54 -3.85 -5.89
C VAL A 30 -2.32 -2.40 -5.48
N VAL A 31 -1.16 -1.86 -5.81
CA VAL A 31 -0.82 -0.43 -5.64
C VAL A 31 -0.54 0.12 -7.03
N ARG A 32 -1.51 0.84 -7.60
CA ARG A 32 -1.43 1.34 -8.98
C ARG A 32 -0.33 2.37 -9.17
N ALA A 33 -0.13 3.25 -8.17
CA ALA A 33 0.91 4.28 -8.19
C ALA A 33 2.32 3.67 -8.33
N ALA A 34 2.56 2.54 -7.67
CA ALA A 34 3.83 1.82 -7.72
C ALA A 34 3.88 0.74 -8.82
N LYS A 35 2.82 0.60 -9.64
CA LYS A 35 2.63 -0.52 -10.58
C LYS A 35 2.88 -1.88 -9.91
N PHE A 36 2.53 -1.98 -8.62
CA PHE A 36 2.76 -3.17 -7.81
C PHE A 36 1.48 -4.00 -7.81
N GLN A 37 1.58 -5.25 -8.29
CA GLN A 37 0.48 -6.21 -8.24
C GLN A 37 1.07 -7.59 -7.98
N LYS A 38 1.07 -8.02 -6.72
CA LYS A 38 1.57 -9.34 -6.30
C LYS A 38 0.76 -9.88 -5.14
N LEU A 39 0.85 -11.20 -4.95
CA LEU A 39 0.46 -11.81 -3.68
C LEU A 39 1.58 -11.60 -2.65
N LEU A 40 1.20 -11.02 -1.52
CA LEU A 40 1.94 -10.96 -0.29
C LEU A 40 2.09 -12.37 0.31
N PRO A 41 3.18 -12.64 1.04
CA PRO A 41 3.33 -13.87 1.79
C PRO A 41 2.25 -13.99 2.89
N GLN A 42 1.96 -15.21 3.35
CA GLN A 42 0.98 -15.44 4.42
C GLN A 42 1.43 -14.82 5.76
N THR A 43 2.72 -14.87 6.02
CA THR A 43 3.35 -14.29 7.21
C THR A 43 4.69 -13.71 6.77
N GLY A 44 4.95 -12.45 7.10
CA GLY A 44 6.18 -11.77 6.68
C GLY A 44 5.99 -10.28 6.43
N GLU A 45 7.03 -9.68 5.89
CA GLU A 45 7.08 -8.26 5.57
C GLU A 45 7.39 -8.12 4.08
N THR A 46 6.54 -7.37 3.36
CA THR A 46 6.77 -7.03 1.96
C THR A 46 7.07 -5.55 1.85
N GLU A 47 8.26 -5.24 1.37
CA GLU A 47 8.64 -3.88 1.06
C GLU A 47 8.23 -3.53 -0.38
N ILE A 48 7.48 -2.45 -0.51
CA ILE A 48 7.03 -1.91 -1.78
C ILE A 48 7.64 -0.53 -1.93
N ASP A 49 8.49 -0.36 -2.93
CA ASP A 49 9.04 0.94 -3.25
C ASP A 49 7.97 1.79 -3.94
N LEU A 50 7.53 2.86 -3.29
CA LEU A 50 6.57 3.80 -3.85
C LEU A 50 7.26 4.91 -4.66
N GLY A 51 8.60 4.87 -4.76
CA GLY A 51 9.39 5.94 -5.35
C GLY A 51 9.24 7.24 -4.57
N ILE A 52 9.02 8.35 -5.29
CA ILE A 52 8.88 9.69 -4.71
C ILE A 52 7.45 10.16 -5.00
N PRO A 53 6.52 9.97 -4.05
CA PRO A 53 5.13 10.39 -4.23
C PRO A 53 5.01 11.92 -4.27
N GLU A 54 4.18 12.41 -5.19
CA GLU A 54 3.91 13.83 -5.38
C GLU A 54 2.84 14.34 -4.40
N ALA A 55 2.96 15.60 -3.98
CA ALA A 55 2.02 16.21 -3.04
C ALA A 55 0.64 16.36 -3.71
N GLY A 56 -0.42 15.97 -3.00
CA GLY A 56 -1.78 16.02 -3.53
C GLY A 56 -2.16 14.86 -4.46
N VAL A 57 -1.26 13.89 -4.69
CA VAL A 57 -1.58 12.64 -5.38
C VAL A 57 -1.71 11.53 -4.34
N PRO A 58 -2.93 11.19 -3.89
CA PRO A 58 -3.12 10.09 -2.96
C PRO A 58 -2.73 8.77 -3.59
N ILE A 59 -2.04 7.92 -2.82
CA ILE A 59 -1.77 6.54 -3.22
C ILE A 59 -2.83 5.65 -2.58
N GLU A 60 -3.63 5.02 -3.42
CA GLU A 60 -4.53 3.96 -3.02
C GLU A 60 -3.88 2.59 -3.21
N GLY A 61 -3.95 1.76 -2.17
CA GLY A 61 -3.68 0.34 -2.24
C GLY A 61 -4.96 -0.45 -1.98
N VAL A 62 -5.25 -1.41 -2.84
CA VAL A 62 -6.43 -2.26 -2.73
C VAL A 62 -6.02 -3.72 -2.74
N CYS A 63 -6.66 -4.51 -1.89
CA CYS A 63 -6.55 -5.96 -1.93
C CYS A 63 -7.04 -6.47 -3.30
N GLY A 64 -6.43 -7.51 -3.88
CA GLY A 64 -6.75 -7.99 -5.22
C GLY A 64 -8.19 -8.46 -5.42
N MET A 65 -8.92 -8.72 -4.34
CA MET A 65 -10.37 -8.97 -4.39
C MET A 65 -11.25 -7.74 -4.13
N GLY A 66 -10.67 -6.56 -3.89
CA GLY A 66 -11.41 -5.32 -3.66
C GLY A 66 -12.01 -5.15 -2.26
N MET A 67 -11.79 -6.10 -1.34
CA MET A 67 -12.42 -6.08 -0.02
C MET A 67 -11.79 -5.08 0.97
N TYR A 68 -10.48 -4.89 0.89
CA TYR A 68 -9.73 -4.00 1.77
C TYR A 68 -9.00 -2.96 0.93
N SER A 69 -9.19 -1.68 1.23
CA SER A 69 -8.43 -0.59 0.65
C SER A 69 -7.84 0.30 1.73
N PHE A 70 -6.72 0.92 1.42
CA PHE A 70 -6.11 1.98 2.19
C PHE A 70 -5.73 3.13 1.26
N ASN A 71 -5.81 4.34 1.78
CA ASN A 71 -5.42 5.53 1.05
C ASN A 71 -4.32 6.25 1.84
N VAL A 72 -3.26 6.63 1.14
CA VAL A 72 -2.14 7.41 1.68
C VAL A 72 -2.14 8.77 1.03
N ASP A 73 -2.49 9.80 1.80
CA ASP A 73 -2.42 11.18 1.37
C ASP A 73 -1.01 11.73 1.56
N PHE A 74 -0.43 12.21 0.47
CA PHE A 74 0.88 12.86 0.49
C PHE A 74 0.71 14.37 0.60
N GLN A 75 1.12 14.90 1.75
CA GLN A 75 1.06 16.32 2.09
C GLN A 75 2.48 16.88 2.17
N ASN A 76 2.62 18.19 1.92
CA ASN A 76 3.91 18.87 1.90
C ASN A 76 4.32 19.39 3.29
#